data_AF-A0A842KIB2-F1
#
_entry.id   AF-A0A842KIB2-F1
#
_cell.length_a   1.000
_cell.length_b   1.000
_cell.length_c   1.000
_cell.angle_alpha   90.00
_cell.angle_beta   90.00
_cell.angle_gamma   90.00
#
_symmetry.space_group_name_H-M   'P 1'
#
loop_
_entity.id
_entity.type
_entity.pdbx_description
1 polymer ?
#
loop_
_entity_poly.entity_id
_entity_poly.type
_entity_poly.pdbx_seq_one_letter_code
_entity_poly.pdbx_strand_id
1 'polypeptide(L)'
;MSAETRGTIIRKFVRVTTCDTGKARDVFDALVSRGIELDGRQIQVTPLKNDKKGDRYEMSCRIVGQEEEKINEECKEIGWSILSFCISKGVGCSSIRFINETESVVEGRNVNTFR
;
A
#
# COMPACT_ATOMS: atom_id res chain seq x y z
N MET A 1 -35.02 -14.60 15.97
CA MET A 1 -34.05 -14.99 14.92
C MET A 1 -33.65 -13.73 14.18
N SER A 2 -32.41 -13.26 14.33
CA SER A 2 -31.82 -12.24 13.45
C SER A 2 -30.32 -12.50 13.40
N ALA A 3 -29.87 -13.16 12.33
CA ALA A 3 -28.46 -13.26 12.02
C ALA A 3 -28.06 -11.93 11.36
N GLU A 4 -27.29 -11.11 12.07
CA GLU A 4 -26.67 -9.92 11.50
C GLU A 4 -25.65 -10.36 10.44
N THR A 5 -25.90 -10.03 9.19
CA THR A 5 -24.99 -10.30 8.06
C THR A 5 -23.73 -9.47 8.26
N ARG A 6 -22.69 -10.05 8.85
CA ARG A 6 -21.36 -9.44 8.96
C ARG A 6 -20.81 -9.28 7.53
N GLY A 7 -20.84 -8.05 7.00
CA GLY A 7 -20.39 -7.75 5.64
C GLY A 7 -18.93 -8.15 5.43
N THR A 8 -18.63 -8.70 4.26
CA THR A 8 -17.28 -9.11 3.84
C THR A 8 -16.34 -7.91 3.89
N ILE A 9 -15.26 -8.00 4.68
CA ILE A 9 -14.20 -6.99 4.71
C ILE A 9 -13.13 -7.38 3.68
N ILE A 10 -12.93 -6.52 2.70
CA ILE A 10 -11.91 -6.68 1.67
C ILE A 10 -10.70 -5.81 2.05
N ARG A 11 -9.51 -6.39 1.95
CA ARG A 11 -8.25 -5.69 2.22
C ARG A 11 -7.34 -5.82 1.00
N LYS A 12 -6.86 -4.71 0.45
CA LYS A 12 -5.94 -4.67 -0.70
C LYS A 12 -4.67 -3.90 -0.36
N PHE A 13 -3.57 -4.28 -1.02
CA PHE A 13 -2.29 -3.60 -0.94
C PHE A 13 -1.93 -2.97 -2.27
N VAL A 14 -1.66 -1.67 -2.23
CA VAL A 14 -1.09 -0.92 -3.36
C VAL A 14 0.41 -0.84 -3.12
N ARG A 15 1.21 -1.22 -4.12
CA ARG A 15 2.67 -1.11 -4.09
C ARG A 15 3.19 -0.47 -5.36
N VAL A 16 4.04 0.53 -5.21
CA VAL A 16 4.77 1.17 -6.30
C VAL A 16 6.26 1.03 -6.01
N THR A 17 7.02 0.58 -7.01
CA THR A 17 8.47 0.43 -6.87
C THR A 17 9.22 1.38 -7.79
N THR A 18 10.29 1.96 -7.27
CA THR A 18 11.22 2.77 -8.04
C THR A 18 12.27 1.87 -8.70
N CYS A 19 12.85 2.34 -9.80
CA CYS A 19 13.83 1.56 -10.58
C CYS A 19 15.25 2.10 -10.48
N ASP A 20 15.40 3.41 -10.29
CA ASP A 20 16.64 4.12 -10.01
C ASP A 20 16.23 5.46 -9.39
N THR A 21 16.57 5.70 -8.12
CA THR A 21 16.28 6.99 -7.49
C THR A 21 17.43 7.98 -7.70
N GLY A 22 18.63 7.49 -8.01
CA GLY A 22 19.79 8.32 -8.31
C GLY A 22 20.00 9.43 -7.27
N LYS A 23 19.92 10.69 -7.73
CA LYS A 23 20.10 11.88 -6.87
C LYS A 23 18.97 12.09 -5.85
N ALA A 24 17.81 11.46 -6.03
CA ALA A 24 16.70 11.54 -5.10
C ALA A 24 16.85 10.58 -3.92
N ARG A 25 17.88 9.71 -3.90
CA ARG A 25 18.08 8.70 -2.85
C ARG A 25 17.96 9.26 -1.44
N ASP A 26 18.63 10.36 -1.13
CA ASP A 26 18.61 10.97 0.21
C ASP A 26 17.19 11.37 0.65
N VAL A 27 16.35 11.79 -0.31
CA VAL A 27 14.93 12.09 -0.05
C VAL A 27 14.21 10.82 0.35
N PHE A 28 14.39 9.72 -0.40
CA PHE A 28 13.72 8.45 -0.11
C PHE A 28 14.26 7.80 1.17
N ASP A 29 15.55 7.86 1.46
CA ASP A 29 16.15 7.38 2.71
C ASP A 29 15.56 8.10 3.93
N ALA A 30 15.33 9.42 3.84
CA ALA A 30 14.63 10.16 4.89
C ALA A 30 13.17 9.71 5.09
N LEU A 31 12.50 9.32 3.99
CA LEU A 31 11.12 8.82 4.05
C LEU A 31 11.03 7.40 4.62
N VAL A 32 12.08 6.58 4.56
CA VAL A 32 12.06 5.23 5.18
C VAL A 32 11.75 5.29 6.67
N SER A 33 12.25 6.30 7.38
CA SER A 33 12.02 6.44 8.82
C SER A 33 10.73 7.18 9.18
N ARG A 34 10.16 7.94 8.24
CA ARG A 34 9.04 8.87 8.51
C ARG A 34 7.74 8.48 7.81
N GLY A 35 7.82 7.65 6.78
CA GLY A 35 6.76 7.49 5.79
C GLY A 35 6.45 8.81 5.07
N ILE A 36 5.38 8.80 4.28
CA ILE A 36 4.81 10.01 3.67
C ILE A 36 3.29 9.94 3.75
N GLU A 37 2.64 11.08 3.95
CA GLU A 37 1.19 11.17 3.82
C GLU A 37 0.82 11.63 2.41
N LEU A 38 0.00 10.85 1.71
CA LEU A 38 -0.59 11.20 0.40
C LEU A 38 -2.09 10.96 0.47
N ASP A 39 -2.89 11.95 0.07
CA ASP A 39 -4.37 11.91 0.09
C ASP A 39 -4.95 11.45 1.45
N GLY A 40 -4.34 11.93 2.54
CA GLY A 40 -4.74 11.58 3.92
C GLY A 40 -4.37 10.15 4.33
N ARG A 41 -3.50 9.46 3.58
CA ARG A 41 -3.07 8.09 3.87
C ARG A 41 -1.57 7.99 4.11
N GLN A 42 -1.22 7.23 5.14
CA GLN A 42 0.17 6.92 5.44
C GLN A 42 0.71 5.90 4.44
N ILE A 43 1.73 6.30 3.69
CA ILE A 43 2.46 5.45 2.77
C ILE A 43 3.77 5.04 3.43
N GLN A 44 3.99 3.73 3.51
CA GLN A 44 5.23 3.16 3.99
C GLN A 44 6.26 3.17 2.87
N VAL A 45 7.49 3.57 3.17
CA VAL A 45 8.62 3.54 2.23
C VAL A 45 9.64 2.54 2.74
N THR A 46 9.99 1.55 1.91
CA THR A 46 10.90 0.45 2.27
C THR A 46 12.00 0.32 1.22
N PRO A 47 13.29 0.29 1.60
CA PRO A 47 14.37 0.07 0.65
C PRO A 47 14.38 -1.39 0.16
N LEU A 48 14.51 -1.57 -1.16
CA LEU A 48 14.59 -2.89 -1.80
C LEU A 48 16.04 -3.39 -1.76
N LYS A 49 16.38 -4.12 -0.68
CA LYS A 49 17.75 -4.57 -0.38
C LYS A 49 18.34 -5.60 -1.35
N ASN A 50 17.52 -6.23 -2.20
CA ASN A 50 17.94 -7.31 -3.10
C ASN A 50 18.33 -6.83 -4.52
N ASP A 51 18.36 -5.53 -4.77
CA ASP A 51 18.66 -4.99 -6.09
C ASP A 51 20.11 -4.50 -6.22
N LYS A 52 20.75 -4.83 -7.36
CA LYS A 52 22.15 -4.50 -7.68
C LYS A 52 22.50 -3.00 -7.59
N LYS A 53 21.50 -2.11 -7.55
CA LYS A 53 21.70 -0.66 -7.57
C LYS A 53 21.56 0.06 -6.22
N GLY A 54 21.06 -0.62 -5.17
CA GLY A 54 21.05 -0.07 -3.80
C GLY A 54 20.26 1.23 -3.59
N ASP A 55 19.48 1.67 -4.58
CA ASP A 55 18.79 2.95 -4.64
C ASP A 55 17.32 2.79 -5.07
N ARG A 56 16.75 1.61 -4.81
CA ARG A 56 15.37 1.27 -5.13
C ARG A 56 14.53 1.18 -3.86
N TYR A 57 13.29 1.65 -3.97
CA TYR A 57 12.36 1.72 -2.86
C TYR A 57 11.00 1.20 -3.29
N GLU A 58 10.32 0.56 -2.36
CA GLU A 58 8.90 0.23 -2.43
C GLU A 58 8.12 1.23 -1.59
N MET A 59 7.08 1.80 -2.19
CA MET A 59 6.09 2.64 -1.52
C MET A 59 4.77 1.86 -1.47
N SER A 60 4.25 1.63 -0.28
CA SER A 60 3.08 0.77 -0.09
C SER A 60 2.03 1.38 0.83
N CYS A 61 0.77 1.07 0.53
CA CYS A 61 -0.40 1.47 1.30
C CYS A 61 -1.39 0.32 1.39
N ARG A 62 -2.02 0.16 2.55
CA ARG A 62 -3.12 -0.79 2.76
C ARG A 62 -4.45 -0.06 2.63
N ILE A 63 -5.40 -0.67 1.94
CA ILE A 63 -6.77 -0.17 1.77
C ILE A 63 -7.74 -1.23 2.28
N VAL A 64 -8.74 -0.80 3.06
CA VAL A 64 -9.74 -1.68 3.67
C VAL A 64 -11.12 -1.11 3.40
N GLY A 65 -12.05 -1.96 2.94
CA GLY A 65 -13.43 -1.56 2.68
C GLY A 65 -14.36 -2.76 2.59
N GLN A 66 -15.60 -2.51 2.16
CA GLN A 66 -16.65 -3.52 2.02
C GLN A 66 -17.09 -3.75 0.56
N GLU A 67 -16.85 -2.77 -0.32
CA GLU A 67 -17.22 -2.82 -1.74
C GLU A 67 -15.97 -2.92 -2.61
N GLU A 68 -15.82 -4.02 -3.34
CA GLU A 68 -14.61 -4.27 -4.12
C GLU A 68 -14.35 -3.21 -5.19
N GLU A 69 -15.40 -2.75 -5.86
CA GLU A 69 -15.31 -1.74 -6.92
C GLU A 69 -14.76 -0.42 -6.38
N LYS A 70 -15.31 0.09 -5.26
CA LYS A 70 -14.81 1.30 -4.59
C LYS A 70 -13.36 1.15 -4.14
N ILE A 71 -13.01 0.01 -3.55
CA ILE A 71 -11.63 -0.27 -3.12
C ILE A 71 -10.68 -0.28 -4.33
N ASN A 72 -11.11 -0.81 -5.47
CA ASN A 72 -10.31 -0.81 -6.70
C ASN A 72 -10.09 0.61 -7.24
N GLU A 73 -11.10 1.46 -7.17
CA GLU A 73 -10.97 2.88 -7.53
C GLU A 73 -9.98 3.59 -6.62
N GLU A 74 -10.14 3.46 -5.30
CA GLU A 74 -9.19 4.01 -4.33
C GLU A 74 -7.76 3.49 -4.55
N CYS A 75 -7.61 2.19 -4.82
CA CYS A 75 -6.31 1.59 -5.13
C CYS A 75 -5.63 2.26 -6.33
N LYS A 76 -6.40 2.59 -7.38
CA LYS A 76 -5.88 3.27 -8.56
C LYS A 76 -5.46 4.69 -8.20
N GLU A 77 -6.31 5.44 -7.52
CA GLU A 77 -6.04 6.83 -7.13
C GLU A 77 -4.75 6.94 -6.31
N ILE A 78 -4.60 6.12 -5.26
CA ILE A 78 -3.38 6.12 -4.44
C ILE A 78 -2.17 5.67 -5.23
N GLY A 79 -2.32 4.67 -6.11
CA GLY A 79 -1.26 4.26 -7.02
C GLY A 79 -0.77 5.41 -7.89
N TRP A 80 -1.69 6.23 -8.40
CA TRP A 80 -1.38 7.44 -9.18
C TRP A 80 -0.73 8.54 -8.34
N SER A 81 -1.17 8.76 -7.11
CA SER A 81 -0.58 9.75 -6.21
C SER A 81 0.85 9.39 -5.82
N ILE A 82 1.10 8.12 -5.50
CA ILE A 82 2.45 7.62 -5.22
C ILE A 82 3.33 7.76 -6.46
N LEU A 83 2.82 7.39 -7.64
CA LEU A 83 3.56 7.53 -8.90
C LEU A 83 3.91 8.99 -9.19
N SER A 84 2.94 9.89 -9.05
CA SER A 84 3.10 11.33 -9.27
C SER A 84 4.11 11.93 -8.30
N PHE A 85 4.08 11.51 -7.04
CA PHE A 85 5.09 11.90 -6.05
C PHE A 85 6.50 11.51 -6.51
N CYS A 86 6.72 10.25 -6.91
CA CYS A 86 8.02 9.79 -7.38
C CYS A 86 8.52 10.59 -8.61
N ILE A 87 7.64 10.82 -9.59
CA ILE A 87 7.97 11.62 -10.78
C ILE A 87 8.35 13.05 -10.39
N SER A 88 7.62 13.66 -9.46
CA SER A 88 7.92 15.01 -8.96
C SER A 88 9.30 15.12 -8.26
N LYS A 89 9.81 14.00 -7.74
CA LYS A 89 11.15 13.89 -7.14
C LYS A 89 12.23 13.47 -8.15
N GLY A 90 11.89 13.39 -9.44
CA GLY A 90 12.82 13.06 -10.52
C GLY A 90 13.10 11.57 -10.68
N VAL A 91 12.22 10.70 -10.16
CA VAL A 91 12.40 9.25 -10.20
C VAL A 91 11.59 8.62 -11.33
N GLY A 92 12.25 7.79 -12.13
CA GLY A 92 11.59 6.92 -13.10
C GLY A 92 11.00 5.68 -12.42
N CYS A 93 9.68 5.52 -12.47
CA CYS A 93 8.97 4.37 -11.90
C CYS A 93 8.62 3.34 -12.99
N SER A 94 8.76 2.04 -12.71
CA SER A 94 8.48 1.00 -13.72
C SER A 94 7.60 -0.16 -13.26
N SER A 95 7.01 -0.10 -12.06
CA SER A 95 6.09 -1.16 -11.63
C SER A 95 5.12 -0.67 -10.56
N ILE A 96 3.85 -0.53 -10.95
CA ILE A 96 2.71 -0.59 -10.03
C ILE A 96 2.31 -2.05 -9.98
N ARG A 97 2.41 -2.67 -8.80
CA ARG A 97 1.91 -4.03 -8.59
C ARG A 97 0.67 -3.94 -7.71
N PHE A 98 -0.47 -4.24 -8.31
CA PHE A 98 -1.69 -4.53 -7.57
C PHE A 98 -1.53 -5.89 -6.94
N ILE A 99 -1.46 -5.95 -5.61
CA ILE A 99 -1.35 -7.22 -4.93
C ILE A 99 -2.67 -7.47 -4.21
N ASN A 100 -3.48 -8.32 -4.86
CA ASN A 100 -4.74 -8.84 -4.35
C ASN A 100 -4.46 -10.01 -3.39
N GLU A 101 -3.70 -9.73 -2.34
CA GLU A 101 -3.51 -10.68 -1.23
C GLU A 101 -4.61 -10.39 -0.20
N THR A 102 -5.70 -11.15 -0.27
CA THR A 102 -6.73 -11.18 0.79
C THR A 102 -6.07 -11.76 2.04
N GLU A 103 -5.58 -10.89 2.91
CA GLU A 103 -4.73 -11.26 4.05
C GLU A 103 -5.42 -12.22 5.04
N SER A 104 -6.76 -12.28 5.03
CA SER A 104 -7.60 -13.32 5.64
C SER A 104 -9.07 -12.94 5.43
N VAL A 105 -9.91 -13.87 4.99
CA VAL A 105 -11.35 -13.76 5.25
C VAL A 105 -11.52 -14.02 6.74
N VAL A 106 -11.65 -12.97 7.55
CA VAL A 106 -12.04 -13.15 8.95
C VAL A 106 -13.56 -13.28 8.97
N GLU A 107 -14.07 -14.48 8.73
CA GLU A 107 -15.37 -14.84 9.29
C GLU A 107 -15.21 -14.69 10.80
N GLY A 108 -15.93 -13.73 11.39
CA GLY A 108 -15.82 -13.45 12.82
C GLY A 108 -16.15 -14.69 13.63
N ARG A 109 -15.13 -15.42 14.08
CA ARG A 109 -15.31 -16.51 15.03
C ARG A 109 -15.74 -15.91 16.36
N ASN A 110 -16.81 -16.49 16.88
CA ASN A 110 -17.38 -16.23 18.19
C ASN A 110 -16.31 -15.98 19.24
N VAL A 111 -16.39 -14.80 19.86
CA VAL A 111 -16.02 -14.65 21.26
C VAL A 111 -17.13 -15.34 22.05
N ASN A 112 -17.01 -16.67 22.25
CA ASN A 112 -17.80 -17.36 23.27
C ASN A 112 -16.88 -17.65 24.46
N THR A 113 -16.88 -16.69 25.38
CA THR A 113 -17.08 -16.85 26.83
C THR A 113 -16.71 -18.19 27.51
N PHE A 114 -15.97 -18.04 28.61
CA PHE A 114 -15.76 -18.94 29.76
C PHE A 114 -14.85 -20.17 29.58
N ARG A 115 -13.67 -20.10 30.18
CA ARG A 115 -13.31 -20.92 31.35
C ARG A 115 -12.34 -20.17 32.26
#